data_AF-A0A7Y5CC44-F1
#
_entry.id   AF-A0A7Y5CC44-F1
#
_cell.length_a   1.000
_cell.length_b   1.000
_cell.length_c   1.000
_cell.angle_alpha   90.00
_cell.angle_beta   90.00
_cell.angle_gamma   90.00
#
_symmetry.space_group_name_H-M   'P 1'
#
loop_
_entity.id
_entity.type
_entity.pdbx_description
1 polymer ?
#
loop_
_entity_poly.entity_id
_entity_poly.type
_entity_poly.pdbx_seq_one_letter_code
_entity_poly.pdbx_strand_id
1 'polypeptide(L)'
;MRFWLAAAALALAAPLVIAQDPNPPSIRSSQGAWPIRRQWTPGETQHFAKWMEHIYVAKTKGDVEQRIAKLDRILTDPKINLLLDPSFAGAGSNPQLSKGTISFLHNITDCAKFSMTLPAYYAYRRALPWMVAYVSATEGDVRTAPANVPVGQLNSFSTGSADAFFRSMVTGISSGNYRVEPNSTRSEWSDTCPVAINRQYLLPGTMNYTDGHCLLLAQVDKYGELHFINASINRTRDIFTFNGMNTVAGIEPMTEDGPNPLKGCFQGLRVFRYPIAETNGSGVVTKVRRRTDEEMEEFGASIEQYEKITQVSTEHVIVEDGLRLQSMHEFIRYRMKSVDKVVPMEFMHEYVKELADMYQQRDTFVQDAWKNVKANGLITYPEELENNNIFQSVGRWEDWSSPSSDVDRRNKYFYLADWMDNAVRWYESAPQLVDLKGFEKYNIKNKEDFAEAIVEEKKKVFQEHFIEYVNTPGQKVRLSLADIEERIYDMSFDPNHAPEIRWGAKPGTPEFAMAKINPTPTPKGGPVPFEVAYAKQAYYRTVCQRETERSYLRQMFTAGYPVRVKFDQQLDKWLYGRYPERLAQASQTAGVTQLPATPASGTNQP
;
A
#
# COMPACT_ATOMS: atom_id res chain seq x y z
N MET A 1 -36.70 -59.90 27.61
CA MET A 1 -37.25 -59.11 26.49
C MET A 1 -36.57 -57.75 26.49
N ARG A 2 -35.81 -57.45 25.43
CA ARG A 2 -35.13 -56.16 25.21
C ARG A 2 -36.15 -55.18 24.63
N PHE A 3 -36.34 -54.02 25.26
CA PHE A 3 -37.00 -52.87 24.64
C PHE A 3 -35.96 -51.78 24.41
N TRP A 4 -35.69 -51.48 23.14
CA TRP A 4 -34.90 -50.36 22.68
C TRP A 4 -35.78 -49.11 22.65
N LEU A 5 -35.42 -48.08 23.41
CA LEU A 5 -35.93 -46.72 23.25
C LEU A 5 -34.89 -45.92 22.46
N ALA A 6 -35.19 -45.65 21.19
CA ALA A 6 -34.43 -44.73 20.36
C ALA A 6 -34.75 -43.29 20.78
N ALA A 7 -33.77 -42.59 21.34
CA ALA A 7 -33.84 -41.14 21.56
C ALA A 7 -33.53 -40.43 20.23
N ALA A 8 -34.54 -39.81 19.63
CA ALA A 8 -34.36 -38.93 18.49
C ALA A 8 -33.76 -37.60 18.97
N ALA A 9 -32.52 -37.32 18.57
CA ALA A 9 -31.90 -36.02 18.77
C ALA A 9 -32.54 -34.99 17.82
N LEU A 10 -33.38 -34.12 18.37
CA LEU A 10 -33.84 -32.90 17.70
C LEU A 10 -32.66 -31.91 17.63
N ALA A 11 -32.00 -31.87 16.48
CA ALA A 11 -31.09 -30.78 16.15
C ALA A 11 -31.92 -29.51 15.96
N LEU A 12 -31.89 -28.61 16.97
CA LEU A 12 -32.38 -27.25 16.85
C LEU A 12 -31.49 -26.51 15.83
N ALA A 13 -31.98 -26.41 14.59
CA ALA A 13 -31.40 -25.50 13.61
C ALA A 13 -31.58 -24.07 14.12
N ALA A 14 -30.47 -23.37 14.40
CA ALA A 14 -30.50 -21.94 14.67
C ALA A 14 -31.14 -21.22 13.48
N PRO A 15 -32.05 -20.26 13.70
CA PRO A 15 -32.68 -19.54 12.60
C PRO A 15 -31.61 -18.80 11.79
N LEU A 16 -31.60 -19.06 10.48
CA LEU A 16 -30.80 -18.33 9.51
C LEU A 16 -31.29 -16.88 9.52
N VAL A 17 -30.59 -15.98 10.21
CA VAL A 17 -30.86 -14.54 10.11
C VAL A 17 -30.41 -14.10 8.72
N ILE A 18 -31.34 -14.04 7.77
CA ILE A 18 -31.10 -13.40 6.48
C ILE A 18 -30.89 -11.92 6.77
N ALA A 19 -29.67 -11.44 6.58
CA ALA A 19 -29.37 -10.01 6.72
C ALA A 19 -30.27 -9.22 5.76
N GLN A 20 -31.06 -8.30 6.29
CA GLN A 20 -31.94 -7.43 5.51
C GLN A 20 -31.10 -6.48 4.64
N ASP A 21 -31.50 -6.25 3.37
CA ASP A 21 -30.86 -5.27 2.49
C ASP A 21 -30.82 -3.90 3.20
N PRO A 22 -29.63 -3.33 3.48
CA PRO A 22 -29.51 -2.12 4.30
C PRO A 22 -30.06 -0.86 3.61
N ASN A 23 -30.38 -0.95 2.32
CA ASN A 23 -30.83 0.17 1.51
C ASN A 23 -31.73 -0.37 0.38
N PRO A 24 -32.98 -0.77 0.66
CA PRO A 24 -33.87 -1.26 -0.37
C PRO A 24 -34.15 -0.17 -1.43
N PRO A 25 -34.49 -0.55 -2.68
CA PRO A 25 -34.87 0.41 -3.72
C PRO A 25 -35.94 1.39 -3.25
N SER A 26 -35.67 2.69 -3.37
CA SER A 26 -36.53 3.77 -2.87
C SER A 26 -36.75 4.90 -3.87
N ILE A 27 -35.93 4.98 -4.92
CA ILE A 27 -36.02 5.98 -6.00
C ILE A 27 -36.03 5.29 -7.36
N ARG A 28 -36.26 6.03 -8.45
CA ARG A 28 -36.20 5.47 -9.82
C ARG A 28 -35.72 6.49 -10.86
N SER A 29 -34.78 6.11 -11.71
CA SER A 29 -34.48 6.85 -12.95
C SER A 29 -35.04 6.11 -14.17
N SER A 30 -35.44 6.88 -15.19
CA SER A 30 -35.84 6.38 -16.51
C SER A 30 -34.74 6.53 -17.57
N GLN A 31 -33.57 7.05 -17.17
CA GLN A 31 -32.44 7.37 -18.04
C GLN A 31 -31.12 7.20 -17.29
N GLY A 32 -30.03 7.36 -18.03
CA GLY A 32 -28.66 7.30 -17.53
C GLY A 32 -27.96 6.00 -17.92
N ALA A 33 -26.73 5.88 -17.44
CA ALA A 33 -25.84 4.76 -17.72
C ALA A 33 -26.42 3.44 -17.18
N TRP A 34 -27.17 3.53 -16.09
CA TRP A 34 -27.97 2.46 -15.51
C TRP A 34 -29.17 3.02 -14.75
N PRO A 35 -30.22 2.21 -14.52
CA PRO A 35 -31.29 2.59 -13.62
C PRO A 35 -30.76 2.87 -12.22
N ILE A 36 -31.02 4.07 -11.70
CA ILE A 36 -30.75 4.47 -10.33
C ILE A 36 -31.99 4.13 -9.51
N ARG A 37 -31.80 3.35 -8.45
CA ARG A 37 -32.88 2.86 -7.59
C ARG A 37 -32.65 3.12 -6.10
N ARG A 38 -31.43 3.49 -5.73
CA ARG A 38 -30.98 3.73 -4.35
C ARG A 38 -30.24 5.05 -4.24
N GLN A 39 -30.14 5.56 -3.02
CA GLN A 39 -29.30 6.70 -2.65
C GLN A 39 -28.13 6.23 -1.79
N TRP A 40 -26.97 6.89 -1.87
CA TRP A 40 -25.89 6.65 -0.92
C TRP A 40 -26.30 7.12 0.48
N THR A 41 -26.17 6.23 1.47
CA THR A 41 -26.43 6.46 2.89
C THR A 41 -25.28 5.90 3.72
N PRO A 42 -25.10 6.28 5.00
CA PRO A 42 -24.10 5.64 5.87
C PRO A 42 -24.28 4.12 5.98
N GLY A 43 -25.51 3.61 5.91
CA GLY A 43 -25.77 2.16 5.87
C GLY A 43 -25.24 1.50 4.59
N GLU A 44 -25.35 2.18 3.45
CA GLU A 44 -24.80 1.69 2.17
C GLU A 44 -23.27 1.72 2.14
N THR A 45 -22.63 2.71 2.76
CA THR A 45 -21.15 2.76 2.83
C THR A 45 -20.59 1.64 3.70
N GLN A 46 -21.28 1.27 4.78
CA GLN A 46 -20.96 0.07 5.57
C GLN A 46 -21.14 -1.23 4.76
N HIS A 47 -22.16 -1.29 3.90
CA HIS A 47 -22.36 -2.44 2.99
C HIS A 47 -21.26 -2.52 1.91
N PHE A 48 -20.82 -1.37 1.40
CA PHE A 48 -19.67 -1.27 0.50
C PHE A 48 -18.38 -1.73 1.18
N ALA A 49 -18.16 -1.33 2.43
CA ALA A 49 -17.01 -1.74 3.21
C ALA A 49 -16.93 -3.27 3.39
N LYS A 50 -18.05 -3.92 3.70
CA LYS A 50 -18.11 -5.39 3.78
C LYS A 50 -17.72 -6.08 2.47
N TRP A 51 -18.14 -5.52 1.33
CA TRP A 51 -17.76 -6.04 0.02
C TRP A 51 -16.26 -5.91 -0.24
N MET A 52 -15.68 -4.74 0.07
CA MET A 52 -14.25 -4.50 -0.07
C MET A 52 -13.41 -5.40 0.84
N GLU A 53 -13.82 -5.58 2.09
CA GLU A 53 -13.13 -6.47 3.03
C GLU A 53 -13.21 -7.93 2.58
N HIS A 54 -14.34 -8.38 2.03
CA HIS A 54 -14.45 -9.74 1.50
C HIS A 54 -13.49 -9.98 0.32
N ILE A 55 -13.34 -9.01 -0.59
CA ILE A 55 -12.35 -9.08 -1.67
C ILE A 55 -10.95 -9.23 -1.10
N TYR A 56 -10.60 -8.46 -0.06
CA TYR A 56 -9.31 -8.53 0.60
C TYR A 56 -9.05 -9.90 1.24
N VAL A 57 -10.04 -10.44 1.95
CA VAL A 57 -9.95 -11.78 2.56
C VAL A 57 -9.73 -12.85 1.49
N ALA A 58 -10.46 -12.80 0.38
CA ALA A 58 -10.24 -13.74 -0.72
C ALA A 58 -8.82 -13.60 -1.33
N LYS A 59 -8.34 -12.37 -1.48
CA LYS A 59 -7.01 -12.07 -2.03
C LYS A 59 -5.85 -12.45 -1.10
N THR A 60 -6.08 -12.59 0.20
CA THR A 60 -5.03 -12.88 1.19
C THR A 60 -5.10 -14.31 1.71
N LYS A 61 -6.32 -14.81 1.97
CA LYS A 61 -6.59 -16.10 2.62
C LYS A 61 -7.28 -17.12 1.71
N GLY A 62 -7.62 -16.73 0.48
CA GLY A 62 -8.21 -17.63 -0.51
C GLY A 62 -7.22 -18.64 -1.08
N ASP A 63 -7.71 -19.45 -2.02
CA ASP A 63 -6.87 -20.35 -2.80
C ASP A 63 -5.88 -19.59 -3.70
N VAL A 64 -4.94 -20.30 -4.34
CA VAL A 64 -3.92 -19.68 -5.19
C VAL A 64 -4.54 -18.77 -6.26
N GLU A 65 -5.62 -19.22 -6.90
CA GLU A 65 -6.28 -18.50 -7.97
C GLU A 65 -6.96 -17.21 -7.47
N GLN A 66 -7.55 -17.25 -6.29
CA GLN A 66 -8.13 -16.08 -5.64
C GLN A 66 -7.04 -15.08 -5.23
N ARG A 67 -5.92 -15.56 -4.68
CA ARG A 67 -4.81 -14.70 -4.25
C ARG A 67 -4.12 -14.01 -5.42
N ILE A 68 -3.99 -14.67 -6.57
CA ILE A 68 -3.43 -14.06 -7.79
C ILE A 68 -4.48 -13.37 -8.66
N ALA A 69 -5.75 -13.35 -8.25
CA ALA A 69 -6.83 -12.77 -9.03
C ALA A 69 -6.56 -11.30 -9.37
N LYS A 70 -6.84 -10.96 -10.63
CA LYS A 70 -6.76 -9.61 -11.18
C LYS A 70 -8.17 -9.04 -11.34
N LEU A 71 -8.29 -7.81 -11.82
CA LEU A 71 -9.58 -7.10 -11.87
C LEU A 71 -10.70 -7.90 -12.55
N ASP A 72 -10.43 -8.58 -13.65
CA ASP A 72 -11.42 -9.38 -14.38
C ASP A 72 -11.99 -10.51 -13.51
N ARG A 73 -11.13 -11.26 -12.82
CA ARG A 73 -11.53 -12.34 -11.93
C ARG A 73 -12.13 -11.82 -10.63
N ILE A 74 -11.59 -10.73 -10.07
CA ILE A 74 -12.16 -10.05 -8.90
C ILE A 74 -13.62 -9.67 -9.18
N LEU A 75 -13.98 -9.25 -10.40
CA LEU A 75 -15.36 -8.90 -10.73
C LEU A 75 -16.24 -10.08 -11.13
N THR A 76 -15.68 -11.24 -11.51
CA THR A 76 -16.43 -12.36 -12.11
C THR A 76 -16.44 -13.65 -11.29
N ASP A 77 -15.57 -13.79 -10.30
CA ASP A 77 -15.53 -14.95 -9.40
C ASP A 77 -16.53 -14.76 -8.25
N PRO A 78 -17.57 -15.62 -8.12
CA PRO A 78 -18.59 -15.47 -7.07
C PRO A 78 -18.05 -15.69 -5.66
N LYS A 79 -16.88 -16.32 -5.51
CA LYS A 79 -16.23 -16.44 -4.20
C LYS A 79 -15.49 -15.17 -3.79
N ILE A 80 -15.17 -14.29 -4.73
CA ILE A 80 -14.49 -13.01 -4.49
C ILE A 80 -15.51 -11.85 -4.50
N ASN A 81 -16.46 -11.85 -5.43
CA ASN A 81 -17.42 -10.77 -5.63
C ASN A 81 -18.78 -11.11 -5.04
N LEU A 82 -19.03 -10.69 -3.79
CA LEU A 82 -20.33 -10.90 -3.16
C LEU A 82 -21.50 -10.24 -3.93
N LEU A 83 -21.26 -9.22 -4.76
CA LEU A 83 -22.32 -8.65 -5.59
C LEU A 83 -22.86 -9.65 -6.63
N LEU A 84 -22.18 -10.77 -6.92
CA LEU A 84 -22.73 -11.83 -7.75
C LEU A 84 -23.80 -12.68 -7.04
N ASP A 85 -23.83 -12.64 -5.70
CA ASP A 85 -24.88 -13.26 -4.90
C ASP A 85 -26.09 -12.31 -4.78
N PRO A 86 -27.29 -12.69 -5.26
CA PRO A 86 -28.49 -11.86 -5.14
C PRO A 86 -28.86 -11.50 -3.70
N SER A 87 -28.52 -12.34 -2.71
CA SER A 87 -28.80 -12.08 -1.30
C SER A 87 -27.98 -10.91 -0.75
N PHE A 88 -26.74 -10.76 -1.19
CA PHE A 88 -25.87 -9.63 -0.84
C PHE A 88 -26.13 -8.42 -1.73
N ALA A 89 -26.34 -8.64 -3.03
CA ALA A 89 -26.59 -7.57 -4.00
C ALA A 89 -27.95 -6.88 -3.78
N GLY A 90 -28.96 -7.61 -3.30
CA GLY A 90 -30.29 -7.08 -3.02
C GLY A 90 -31.18 -6.91 -4.25
N ALA A 91 -32.48 -6.79 -4.03
CA ALA A 91 -33.48 -6.67 -5.10
C ALA A 91 -33.28 -5.39 -5.92
N GLY A 92 -33.55 -5.42 -7.23
CA GLY A 92 -33.35 -4.25 -8.10
C GLY A 92 -31.88 -3.90 -8.35
N SER A 93 -30.94 -4.79 -8.07
CA SER A 93 -29.56 -4.70 -8.56
C SER A 93 -29.50 -4.66 -10.09
N ASN A 94 -28.47 -4.02 -10.63
CA ASN A 94 -28.18 -4.11 -12.05
C ASN A 94 -27.45 -5.42 -12.38
N PRO A 95 -27.59 -5.92 -13.63
CA PRO A 95 -26.90 -7.13 -14.06
C PRO A 95 -25.38 -6.97 -13.98
N GLN A 96 -24.65 -8.06 -14.16
CA GLN A 96 -23.20 -8.00 -14.31
C GLN A 96 -22.83 -7.15 -15.54
N LEU A 97 -21.70 -6.43 -15.46
CA LEU A 97 -21.13 -5.72 -16.61
C LEU A 97 -20.81 -6.69 -17.75
N SER A 98 -20.86 -6.19 -18.98
CA SER A 98 -20.50 -7.01 -20.13
C SER A 98 -19.03 -7.46 -20.04
N LYS A 99 -18.72 -8.65 -20.57
CA LYS A 99 -17.33 -9.14 -20.65
C LYS A 99 -16.42 -8.14 -21.36
N GLY A 100 -16.90 -7.50 -22.43
CA GLY A 100 -16.13 -6.50 -23.18
C GLY A 100 -15.79 -5.25 -22.36
N THR A 101 -16.68 -4.82 -21.48
CA THR A 101 -16.43 -3.71 -20.55
C THR A 101 -15.42 -4.13 -19.48
N ILE A 102 -15.59 -5.30 -18.87
CA ILE A 102 -14.68 -5.83 -17.83
C ILE A 102 -13.26 -6.01 -18.39
N SER A 103 -13.13 -6.61 -19.58
CA SER A 103 -11.83 -6.78 -20.25
C SER A 103 -11.17 -5.43 -20.56
N PHE A 104 -11.95 -4.42 -20.97
CA PHE A 104 -11.40 -3.08 -21.18
C PHE A 104 -10.86 -2.48 -19.89
N LEU A 105 -11.64 -2.51 -18.81
CA LEU A 105 -11.23 -2.02 -17.49
C LEU A 105 -9.94 -2.71 -17.02
N HIS A 106 -9.88 -4.03 -17.14
CA HIS A 106 -8.72 -4.82 -16.76
C HIS A 106 -7.44 -4.42 -17.51
N ASN A 107 -7.52 -4.26 -18.83
CA ASN A 107 -6.33 -4.04 -19.67
C ASN A 107 -5.62 -2.70 -19.42
N ILE A 108 -6.35 -1.69 -18.94
CA ILE A 108 -5.82 -0.34 -18.74
C ILE A 108 -5.75 0.07 -17.27
N THR A 109 -6.09 -0.83 -16.34
CA THR A 109 -6.10 -0.53 -14.91
C THR A 109 -4.71 -0.16 -14.42
N ASP A 110 -4.66 0.83 -13.54
CA ASP A 110 -3.53 1.23 -12.71
C ASP A 110 -4.06 1.59 -11.32
N CYS A 111 -3.21 2.05 -10.41
CA CYS A 111 -3.64 2.38 -9.04
C CYS A 111 -4.79 3.41 -8.97
N ALA A 112 -4.80 4.43 -9.83
CA ALA A 112 -5.84 5.46 -9.86
C ALA A 112 -7.14 4.95 -10.48
N LYS A 113 -7.05 4.23 -11.61
CA LYS A 113 -8.24 3.66 -12.27
C LYS A 113 -8.85 2.54 -11.44
N PHE A 114 -8.03 1.73 -10.76
CA PHE A 114 -8.51 0.67 -9.87
C PHE A 114 -9.26 1.27 -8.68
N SER A 115 -8.70 2.31 -8.05
CA SER A 115 -9.35 3.00 -6.93
C SER A 115 -10.71 3.60 -7.29
N MET A 116 -10.90 4.08 -8.53
CA MET A 116 -12.23 4.53 -8.98
C MET A 116 -13.14 3.40 -9.48
N THR A 117 -12.57 2.34 -10.08
CA THR A 117 -13.37 1.28 -10.73
C THR A 117 -14.18 0.48 -9.73
N LEU A 118 -13.62 0.10 -8.58
CA LEU A 118 -14.34 -0.69 -7.59
C LEU A 118 -15.57 0.04 -7.01
N PRO A 119 -15.48 1.28 -6.49
CA PRO A 119 -16.66 1.99 -5.99
C PRO A 119 -17.66 2.31 -7.12
N ALA A 120 -17.20 2.66 -8.33
CA ALA A 120 -18.10 2.85 -9.47
C ALA A 120 -18.85 1.56 -9.86
N TYR A 121 -18.15 0.42 -9.84
CA TYR A 121 -18.74 -0.89 -10.08
C TYR A 121 -19.76 -1.27 -9.01
N TYR A 122 -19.44 -1.02 -7.74
CA TYR A 122 -20.38 -1.21 -6.64
C TYR A 122 -21.63 -0.35 -6.85
N ALA A 123 -21.45 0.94 -7.16
CA ALA A 123 -22.55 1.87 -7.43
C ALA A 123 -23.44 1.39 -8.58
N TYR A 124 -22.83 0.93 -9.68
CA TYR A 124 -23.54 0.32 -10.79
C TYR A 124 -24.35 -0.91 -10.34
N ARG A 125 -23.72 -1.91 -9.71
CA ARG A 125 -24.40 -3.15 -9.31
C ARG A 125 -25.53 -2.89 -8.32
N ARG A 126 -25.33 -1.99 -7.36
CA ARG A 126 -26.32 -1.60 -6.34
C ARG A 126 -27.34 -0.56 -6.84
N ALA A 127 -27.25 -0.10 -8.09
CA ALA A 127 -28.15 0.90 -8.66
C ALA A 127 -28.14 2.25 -7.90
N LEU A 128 -26.95 2.70 -7.50
CA LEU A 128 -26.67 3.99 -6.87
C LEU A 128 -26.24 5.03 -7.91
N PRO A 129 -26.38 6.35 -7.62
CA PRO A 129 -25.77 7.38 -8.45
C PRO A 129 -24.23 7.36 -8.32
N TRP A 130 -23.54 7.63 -9.42
CA TRP A 130 -22.08 7.83 -9.45
C TRP A 130 -21.68 9.00 -10.35
N MET A 131 -20.56 9.66 -10.00
CA MET A 131 -19.98 10.78 -10.72
C MET A 131 -18.46 10.73 -10.63
N VAL A 132 -17.78 11.31 -11.63
CA VAL A 132 -16.32 11.38 -11.73
C VAL A 132 -15.92 12.78 -12.19
N ALA A 133 -14.85 13.35 -11.64
CA ALA A 133 -14.34 14.65 -12.02
C ALA A 133 -13.34 14.51 -13.17
N TYR A 134 -13.31 15.49 -14.06
CA TYR A 134 -12.16 15.74 -14.92
C TYR A 134 -11.43 16.96 -14.39
N VAL A 135 -10.11 16.84 -14.26
CA VAL A 135 -9.27 17.86 -13.64
C VAL A 135 -8.31 18.47 -14.65
N SER A 136 -7.89 19.70 -14.39
CA SER A 136 -6.85 20.40 -15.13
C SER A 136 -5.76 20.86 -14.16
N ALA A 137 -4.52 20.83 -14.62
CA ALA A 137 -3.37 21.26 -13.84
C ALA A 137 -3.41 22.77 -13.62
N THR A 138 -3.06 23.22 -12.43
CA THR A 138 -2.73 24.63 -12.21
C THR A 138 -1.50 25.02 -13.04
N GLU A 139 -0.53 24.11 -13.14
CA GLU A 139 0.64 24.19 -14.01
C GLU A 139 1.16 22.78 -14.35
N GLY A 140 1.75 22.61 -15.54
CA GLY A 140 2.39 21.35 -15.95
C GLY A 140 1.43 20.18 -16.22
N ASP A 141 1.88 18.94 -15.95
CA ASP A 141 1.10 17.72 -16.11
C ASP A 141 0.20 17.48 -14.88
N VAL A 142 -1.05 17.07 -15.10
CA VAL A 142 -2.02 16.81 -14.03
C VAL A 142 -1.53 15.81 -12.97
N ARG A 143 -0.59 14.91 -13.31
CA ARG A 143 -0.08 13.90 -12.38
C ARG A 143 0.99 14.44 -11.44
N THR A 144 1.63 15.55 -11.77
CA THR A 144 2.77 16.12 -11.03
C THR A 144 2.58 17.59 -10.65
N ALA A 145 1.50 18.22 -11.10
CA ALA A 145 1.15 19.60 -10.75
C ALA A 145 1.11 19.79 -9.22
N PRO A 146 1.48 20.99 -8.71
CA PRO A 146 1.35 21.31 -7.29
C PRO A 146 -0.09 21.19 -6.79
N ALA A 147 -1.07 21.49 -7.65
CA ALA A 147 -2.49 21.25 -7.39
C ALA A 147 -3.25 21.13 -8.72
N ASN A 148 -4.47 20.62 -8.66
CA ASN A 148 -5.38 20.50 -9.79
C ASN A 148 -6.73 21.12 -9.46
N VAL A 149 -7.41 21.59 -10.50
CA VAL A 149 -8.75 22.17 -10.41
C VAL A 149 -9.74 21.30 -11.20
N PRO A 150 -10.88 20.89 -10.60
CA PRO A 150 -11.94 20.24 -11.35
C PRO A 150 -12.51 21.16 -12.43
N VAL A 151 -12.54 20.71 -13.69
CA VAL A 151 -13.01 21.47 -14.86
C VAL A 151 -14.19 20.85 -15.58
N GLY A 152 -14.46 19.57 -15.34
CA GLY A 152 -15.56 18.84 -15.96
C GLY A 152 -15.99 17.65 -15.14
N GLN A 153 -16.98 16.91 -15.65
CA GLN A 153 -17.53 15.76 -14.94
C GLN A 153 -18.12 14.71 -15.89
N LEU A 154 -18.10 13.47 -15.43
CA LEU A 154 -18.89 12.36 -15.95
C LEU A 154 -19.97 12.00 -14.94
N ASN A 155 -21.20 11.79 -15.40
CA ASN A 155 -22.36 11.59 -14.53
C ASN A 155 -23.20 10.39 -14.99
N SER A 156 -23.47 9.47 -14.07
CA SER A 156 -24.25 8.26 -14.31
C SER A 156 -25.68 8.55 -14.79
N PHE A 157 -26.26 9.69 -14.47
CA PHE A 157 -27.63 10.04 -14.87
C PHE A 157 -27.74 10.63 -16.29
N SER A 158 -26.65 11.20 -16.83
CA SER A 158 -26.62 11.82 -18.17
C SER A 158 -25.84 11.00 -19.21
N THR A 159 -25.10 9.99 -18.80
CA THR A 159 -24.35 9.12 -19.72
C THR A 159 -25.29 8.05 -20.32
N GLY A 160 -25.14 7.73 -21.61
CA GLY A 160 -26.13 6.89 -22.32
C GLY A 160 -26.10 5.39 -22.02
N SER A 161 -25.00 4.85 -21.47
CA SER A 161 -24.89 3.44 -21.12
C SER A 161 -23.80 3.18 -20.08
N ALA A 162 -23.88 2.06 -19.38
CA ALA A 162 -22.84 1.63 -18.43
C ALA A 162 -21.49 1.45 -19.15
N ASP A 163 -21.46 0.83 -20.33
CA ASP A 163 -20.21 0.67 -21.10
C ASP A 163 -19.57 2.01 -21.46
N ALA A 164 -20.36 2.98 -21.95
CA ALA A 164 -19.88 4.33 -22.23
C ALA A 164 -19.34 5.02 -20.96
N PHE A 165 -20.07 4.92 -19.85
CA PHE A 165 -19.64 5.48 -18.56
C PHE A 165 -18.31 4.90 -18.10
N PHE A 166 -18.21 3.57 -17.99
CA PHE A 166 -17.00 2.92 -17.50
C PHE A 166 -15.80 3.20 -18.40
N ARG A 167 -15.97 3.19 -19.74
CA ARG A 167 -14.88 3.53 -20.67
C ARG A 167 -14.42 4.97 -20.51
N SER A 168 -15.34 5.94 -20.54
CA SER A 168 -15.01 7.36 -20.38
C SER A 168 -14.31 7.64 -19.04
N MET A 169 -14.79 7.01 -17.96
CA MET A 169 -14.20 7.13 -16.63
C MET A 169 -12.72 6.75 -16.63
N VAL A 170 -12.38 5.52 -17.04
CA VAL A 170 -10.99 5.06 -16.96
C VAL A 170 -10.06 5.70 -17.98
N THR A 171 -10.59 6.27 -19.06
CA THR A 171 -9.81 7.06 -20.01
C THR A 171 -9.53 8.48 -19.51
N GLY A 172 -10.41 9.05 -18.67
CA GLY A 172 -10.32 10.45 -18.22
C GLY A 172 -9.76 10.63 -16.80
N ILE A 173 -9.42 9.55 -16.10
CA ILE A 173 -8.85 9.59 -14.74
C ILE A 173 -7.35 9.33 -14.76
N SER A 174 -6.65 10.04 -13.88
CA SER A 174 -5.29 9.72 -13.45
C SER A 174 -5.17 9.88 -11.93
N SER A 175 -4.00 9.59 -11.36
CA SER A 175 -3.71 9.89 -9.96
C SER A 175 -3.79 11.39 -9.64
N GLY A 176 -3.72 12.26 -10.65
CA GLY A 176 -3.93 13.70 -10.54
C GLY A 176 -5.33 14.09 -10.06
N ASN A 177 -6.36 13.24 -10.27
CA ASN A 177 -7.73 13.50 -9.80
C ASN A 177 -7.82 13.75 -8.28
N TYR A 178 -6.83 13.27 -7.53
CA TYR A 178 -6.77 13.40 -6.08
C TYR A 178 -5.92 14.59 -5.59
N ARG A 179 -5.28 15.36 -6.49
CA ARG A 179 -4.53 16.57 -6.17
C ARG A 179 -5.41 17.83 -6.07
N VAL A 180 -6.60 17.71 -5.48
CA VAL A 180 -7.51 18.85 -5.30
C VAL A 180 -7.48 19.27 -3.84
N GLU A 181 -6.96 20.47 -3.60
CA GLU A 181 -6.87 21.06 -2.26
C GLU A 181 -8.29 21.35 -1.71
N PRO A 182 -8.60 21.01 -0.45
CA PRO A 182 -9.79 21.47 0.24
C PRO A 182 -9.87 23.00 0.22
N ASN A 183 -11.09 23.55 0.22
CA ASN A 183 -11.37 24.99 0.20
C ASN A 183 -10.76 25.77 -0.98
N SER A 184 -10.23 25.09 -1.99
CA SER A 184 -9.75 25.70 -3.23
C SER A 184 -10.88 25.86 -4.26
N THR A 185 -10.56 26.52 -5.38
CA THR A 185 -11.48 26.73 -6.51
C THR A 185 -12.14 25.42 -6.95
N ARG A 186 -13.47 25.35 -6.84
CA ARG A 186 -14.28 24.17 -7.23
C ARG A 186 -13.87 22.88 -6.52
N SER A 187 -13.30 22.95 -5.32
CA SER A 187 -12.91 21.78 -4.53
C SER A 187 -14.06 20.82 -4.25
N GLU A 188 -15.29 21.30 -4.07
CA GLU A 188 -16.49 20.45 -3.94
C GLU A 188 -16.82 19.62 -5.20
N TRP A 189 -16.20 19.93 -6.33
CA TRP A 189 -16.35 19.14 -7.56
C TRP A 189 -15.36 17.96 -7.63
N SER A 190 -14.49 17.81 -6.63
CA SER A 190 -13.56 16.70 -6.51
C SER A 190 -14.27 15.36 -6.23
N ASP A 191 -13.58 14.27 -6.54
CA ASP A 191 -14.07 12.90 -6.33
C ASP A 191 -13.97 12.42 -4.89
N THR A 192 -13.22 13.12 -4.04
CA THR A 192 -12.93 12.69 -2.67
C THR A 192 -12.72 13.88 -1.75
N CYS A 193 -13.05 13.71 -0.48
CA CYS A 193 -12.70 14.62 0.60
C CYS A 193 -11.84 13.91 1.67
N PRO A 194 -11.00 14.65 2.41
CA PRO A 194 -10.36 14.14 3.63
C PRO A 194 -11.38 13.49 4.58
N VAL A 195 -10.99 12.41 5.27
CA VAL A 195 -11.89 11.62 6.13
C VAL A 195 -11.45 11.65 7.59
N ALA A 196 -12.43 11.69 8.50
CA ALA A 196 -12.22 11.57 9.93
C ALA A 196 -11.59 10.22 10.29
N ILE A 197 -10.66 10.24 11.25
CA ILE A 197 -9.89 9.05 11.63
C ILE A 197 -10.55 8.41 12.84
N ASN A 198 -11.45 7.47 12.56
CA ASN A 198 -12.08 6.58 13.54
C ASN A 198 -12.77 5.42 12.83
N ARG A 199 -13.16 4.40 13.60
CA ARG A 199 -13.80 3.18 13.06
C ARG A 199 -15.19 3.39 12.45
N GLN A 200 -15.82 4.54 12.67
CA GLN A 200 -17.12 4.85 12.09
C GLN A 200 -17.00 5.29 10.62
N TYR A 201 -15.97 6.07 10.27
CA TYR A 201 -15.86 6.70 8.95
C TYR A 201 -14.67 6.20 8.11
N LEU A 202 -13.55 5.84 8.74
CA LEU A 202 -12.40 5.28 8.02
C LEU A 202 -12.60 3.78 7.77
N LEU A 203 -13.49 3.47 6.83
CA LEU A 203 -13.94 2.12 6.51
C LEU A 203 -13.21 1.54 5.29
N PRO A 204 -13.13 0.21 5.13
CA PRO A 204 -12.80 -0.40 3.85
C PRO A 204 -13.58 0.25 2.70
N GLY A 205 -12.90 0.55 1.60
CA GLY A 205 -13.44 1.33 0.48
C GLY A 205 -13.15 2.83 0.54
N THR A 206 -12.66 3.37 1.67
CA THR A 206 -11.93 4.65 1.65
C THR A 206 -10.59 4.49 0.94
N MET A 207 -9.89 5.59 0.67
CA MET A 207 -8.62 5.54 -0.04
C MET A 207 -7.52 6.30 0.67
N ASN A 208 -6.27 5.92 0.39
CA ASN A 208 -5.09 6.68 0.74
C ASN A 208 -4.41 7.17 -0.56
N TYR A 209 -4.07 8.45 -0.61
CA TYR A 209 -3.36 9.07 -1.72
C TYR A 209 -2.00 9.60 -1.27
N THR A 210 -0.94 9.15 -1.92
CA THR A 210 0.45 9.58 -1.66
C THR A 210 1.13 9.92 -2.97
N ASP A 211 1.22 11.21 -3.28
CA ASP A 211 1.95 11.81 -4.41
C ASP A 211 2.10 10.91 -5.65
N GLY A 212 0.98 10.65 -6.34
CA GLY A 212 0.95 9.82 -7.55
C GLY A 212 0.57 8.35 -7.33
N HIS A 213 0.48 7.88 -6.09
CA HIS A 213 0.05 6.52 -5.74
C HIS A 213 -1.30 6.51 -5.01
N CYS A 214 -2.17 5.56 -5.37
CA CYS A 214 -3.54 5.45 -4.86
C CYS A 214 -3.78 4.04 -4.32
N LEU A 215 -4.33 3.96 -3.11
CA LEU A 215 -4.56 2.72 -2.37
C LEU A 215 -6.00 2.70 -1.88
N LEU A 216 -6.71 1.58 -2.01
CA LEU A 216 -8.02 1.40 -1.38
C LEU A 216 -7.85 0.71 -0.04
N LEU A 217 -8.39 1.30 1.03
CA LEU A 217 -8.47 0.64 2.34
C LEU A 217 -9.33 -0.61 2.17
N ALA A 218 -8.83 -1.74 2.65
CA ALA A 218 -9.41 -3.04 2.38
C ALA A 218 -9.76 -3.77 3.68
N GLN A 219 -8.98 -3.56 4.74
CA GLN A 219 -9.27 -4.05 6.08
C GLN A 219 -8.64 -3.13 7.13
N VAL A 220 -9.24 -3.10 8.31
CA VAL A 220 -8.62 -2.56 9.52
C VAL A 220 -8.55 -3.69 10.54
N ASP A 221 -7.36 -4.07 10.94
CA ASP A 221 -7.21 -5.20 11.88
C ASP A 221 -7.56 -4.80 13.32
N LYS A 222 -7.43 -5.78 14.22
CA LYS A 222 -7.78 -5.59 15.63
C LYS A 222 -6.88 -4.58 16.35
N TYR A 223 -5.61 -4.44 15.94
CA TYR A 223 -4.66 -3.49 16.52
C TYR A 223 -4.72 -2.10 15.86
N GLY A 224 -5.64 -1.91 14.92
CA GLY A 224 -5.83 -0.64 14.22
C GLY A 224 -4.90 -0.47 13.01
N GLU A 225 -4.31 -1.56 12.52
CA GLU A 225 -3.51 -1.55 11.30
C GLU A 225 -4.41 -1.39 10.08
N LEU A 226 -4.07 -0.43 9.23
CA LEU A 226 -4.72 -0.24 7.94
C LEU A 226 -4.06 -1.13 6.89
N HIS A 227 -4.88 -1.95 6.23
CA HIS A 227 -4.46 -2.85 5.15
C HIS A 227 -5.10 -2.42 3.83
N PHE A 228 -4.28 -2.20 2.81
CA PHE A 228 -4.74 -1.65 1.53
C PHE A 228 -4.59 -2.63 0.37
N ILE A 229 -5.42 -2.42 -0.65
CA ILE A 229 -5.36 -3.07 -1.96
C ILE A 229 -5.12 -2.04 -3.06
N ASN A 230 -4.25 -2.34 -4.02
CA ASN A 230 -3.98 -1.49 -5.17
C ASN A 230 -3.66 -2.29 -6.43
N ALA A 231 -3.58 -1.60 -7.57
CA ALA A 231 -3.17 -2.18 -8.85
C ALA A 231 -1.78 -1.67 -9.27
N SER A 232 -1.00 -2.57 -9.87
CA SER A 232 0.28 -2.26 -10.52
C SER A 232 0.07 -1.51 -11.83
N ILE A 233 1.11 -0.78 -12.28
CA ILE A 233 1.21 -0.26 -13.64
C ILE A 233 1.92 -1.24 -14.60
N ASN A 234 2.41 -2.37 -14.09
CA ASN A 234 3.11 -3.39 -14.86
C ASN A 234 2.17 -4.02 -15.90
N ARG A 235 2.74 -4.54 -16.98
CA ARG A 235 2.00 -5.24 -18.05
C ARG A 235 1.07 -6.35 -17.52
N THR A 236 1.43 -6.97 -16.40
CA THR A 236 0.66 -8.03 -15.75
C THR A 236 -0.60 -7.52 -15.06
N ARG A 237 -0.74 -6.22 -14.76
CA ARG A 237 -1.93 -5.63 -14.12
C ARG A 237 -2.27 -6.29 -12.79
N ASP A 238 -1.24 -6.58 -12.01
CA ASP A 238 -1.39 -7.29 -10.74
C ASP A 238 -2.10 -6.42 -9.70
N ILE A 239 -2.86 -7.08 -8.82
CA ILE A 239 -3.55 -6.45 -7.70
C ILE A 239 -2.88 -6.93 -6.41
N PHE A 240 -2.32 -6.00 -5.62
CA PHE A 240 -1.54 -6.32 -4.43
C PHE A 240 -2.30 -6.00 -3.14
N THR A 241 -2.03 -6.78 -2.09
CA THR A 241 -2.66 -6.66 -0.76
C THR A 241 -1.64 -6.50 0.38
N PHE A 242 -0.36 -6.30 0.08
CA PHE A 242 0.71 -6.27 1.08
C PHE A 242 0.96 -4.87 1.67
N ASN A 243 0.09 -3.91 1.39
CA ASN A 243 0.23 -2.52 1.81
C ASN A 243 -0.32 -2.35 3.22
N GLY A 244 0.52 -1.97 4.18
CA GLY A 244 0.12 -1.64 5.53
C GLY A 244 0.19 -0.13 5.79
N MET A 245 0.20 0.25 7.08
CA MET A 245 0.39 1.63 7.53
C MET A 245 1.69 2.30 7.05
N ASN A 246 2.69 1.53 6.64
CA ASN A 246 3.90 2.05 5.98
C ASN A 246 3.61 2.83 4.68
N THR A 247 2.40 2.68 4.12
CA THR A 247 1.95 3.44 2.94
C THR A 247 1.24 4.75 3.29
N VAL A 248 0.94 5.01 4.56
CA VAL A 248 0.31 6.25 5.02
C VAL A 248 1.41 7.26 5.34
N ALA A 249 1.85 8.02 4.35
CA ALA A 249 2.95 8.97 4.50
C ALA A 249 2.75 10.19 3.58
N GLY A 250 3.57 11.22 3.76
CA GLY A 250 3.56 12.41 2.92
C GLY A 250 2.26 13.22 3.02
N ILE A 251 1.62 13.23 4.20
CA ILE A 251 0.51 14.15 4.46
C ILE A 251 1.14 15.51 4.75
N GLU A 252 0.83 16.50 3.92
CA GLU A 252 1.34 17.87 4.08
C GLU A 252 0.70 18.53 5.32
N PRO A 253 1.50 19.15 6.22
CA PRO A 253 0.95 19.98 7.29
C PRO A 253 0.35 21.27 6.74
N MET A 254 -0.67 21.77 7.44
CA MET A 254 -1.25 23.08 7.15
C MET A 254 -0.22 24.20 7.31
N THR A 255 -0.30 25.21 6.45
CA THR A 255 0.51 26.42 6.56
C THR A 255 -0.28 27.51 7.29
N GLU A 256 -0.12 27.63 8.61
CA GLU A 256 -0.92 28.52 9.45
C GLU A 256 -0.76 30.02 9.10
N ASP A 257 0.39 30.42 8.54
CA ASP A 257 0.73 31.81 8.22
C ASP A 257 0.30 32.27 6.80
N GLY A 258 -0.44 31.43 6.05
CA GLY A 258 -0.83 31.69 4.65
C GLY A 258 -2.31 32.06 4.44
N PRO A 259 -2.67 32.66 3.29
CA PRO A 259 -4.06 33.00 2.96
C PRO A 259 -4.96 31.77 2.73
N ASN A 260 -4.36 30.60 2.46
CA ASN A 260 -5.04 29.31 2.44
C ASN A 260 -4.22 28.31 3.28
N PRO A 261 -4.63 28.03 4.53
CA PRO A 261 -3.93 27.08 5.39
C PRO A 261 -3.84 25.66 4.81
N LEU A 262 -4.74 25.30 3.90
CA LEU A 262 -4.83 23.97 3.29
C LEU A 262 -4.17 23.89 1.90
N LYS A 263 -3.37 24.90 1.53
CA LYS A 263 -2.54 24.82 0.33
C LYS A 263 -1.61 23.60 0.41
N GLY A 264 -1.52 22.81 -0.66
CA GLY A 264 -0.79 21.54 -0.71
C GLY A 264 -1.47 20.37 -0.02
N CYS A 265 -2.53 20.59 0.77
CA CYS A 265 -3.17 19.55 1.57
C CYS A 265 -4.14 18.69 0.74
N PHE A 266 -3.63 17.79 -0.10
CA PHE A 266 -4.47 16.86 -0.88
C PHE A 266 -4.11 15.38 -0.68
N GLN A 267 -2.97 15.10 -0.03
CA GLN A 267 -2.52 13.75 0.31
C GLN A 267 -3.22 13.21 1.57
N GLY A 268 -3.13 11.90 1.78
CA GLY A 268 -3.62 11.21 2.97
C GLY A 268 -4.88 10.38 2.75
N LEU A 269 -5.60 10.14 3.84
CA LEU A 269 -6.80 9.30 3.91
C LEU A 269 -8.01 10.11 3.44
N ARG A 270 -8.83 9.51 2.58
CA ARG A 270 -9.93 10.20 1.88
C ARG A 270 -11.14 9.29 1.71
N VAL A 271 -12.33 9.87 1.85
CA VAL A 271 -13.61 9.23 1.51
C VAL A 271 -14.07 9.72 0.14
N PHE A 272 -14.73 8.84 -0.63
CA PHE A 272 -15.32 9.24 -1.90
C PHE A 272 -16.47 10.20 -1.69
N ARG A 273 -16.58 11.22 -2.54
CA ARG A 273 -17.71 12.15 -2.54
C ARG A 273 -18.92 11.48 -3.16
N TYR A 274 -19.70 10.79 -2.33
CA TYR A 274 -20.90 10.06 -2.73
C TYR A 274 -21.97 11.00 -3.32
N PRO A 275 -22.34 10.86 -4.60
CA PRO A 275 -23.32 11.76 -5.22
C PRO A 275 -24.73 11.60 -4.65
N ILE A 276 -25.54 12.65 -4.81
CA ILE A 276 -26.95 12.67 -4.44
C ILE A 276 -27.84 12.74 -5.69
N ALA A 277 -28.84 11.86 -5.73
CA ALA A 277 -29.90 11.83 -6.72
C ALA A 277 -31.10 12.61 -6.18
N GLU A 278 -31.33 13.79 -6.74
CA GLU A 278 -32.51 14.60 -6.44
C GLU A 278 -33.73 13.98 -7.10
N THR A 279 -34.85 13.92 -6.38
CA THR A 279 -36.09 13.33 -6.87
C THR A 279 -37.25 14.32 -6.82
N ASN A 280 -38.25 14.10 -7.67
CA ASN A 280 -39.55 14.75 -7.50
C ASN A 280 -40.38 14.06 -6.39
N GLY A 281 -41.55 14.60 -6.06
CA GLY A 281 -42.43 14.06 -5.01
C GLY A 281 -42.91 12.61 -5.22
N SER A 282 -42.70 12.04 -6.41
CA SER A 282 -43.02 10.64 -6.73
C SER A 282 -41.79 9.71 -6.65
N GLY A 283 -40.62 10.20 -6.24
CA GLY A 283 -39.37 9.43 -6.16
C GLY A 283 -38.67 9.21 -7.50
N VAL A 284 -39.05 9.96 -8.55
CA VAL A 284 -38.36 9.90 -9.85
C VAL A 284 -37.14 10.82 -9.81
N VAL A 285 -35.97 10.28 -10.15
CA VAL A 285 -34.71 11.03 -10.21
C VAL A 285 -34.79 12.08 -11.33
N THR A 286 -34.57 13.33 -10.96
CA THR A 286 -34.56 14.48 -11.89
C THR A 286 -33.16 15.00 -12.17
N LYS A 287 -32.23 14.80 -11.22
CA LYS A 287 -30.84 15.23 -11.32
C LYS A 287 -29.95 14.38 -10.42
N VAL A 288 -28.70 14.21 -10.82
CA VAL A 288 -27.63 13.72 -9.93
C VAL A 288 -26.58 14.80 -9.82
N ARG A 289 -26.21 15.18 -8.60
CA ARG A 289 -25.17 16.17 -8.30
C ARG A 289 -24.20 15.63 -7.24
N ARG A 290 -23.07 16.32 -7.08
CA ARG A 290 -22.18 16.11 -5.95
C ARG A 290 -22.79 16.66 -4.68
N ARG A 291 -22.44 16.02 -3.55
CA ARG A 291 -22.70 16.57 -2.22
C ARG A 291 -21.75 17.72 -1.93
N THR A 292 -22.19 18.71 -1.18
CA THR A 292 -21.32 19.77 -0.62
C THR A 292 -20.37 19.19 0.42
N ASP A 293 -19.40 19.97 0.89
CA ASP A 293 -18.53 19.57 1.99
C ASP A 293 -19.33 19.33 3.28
N GLU A 294 -20.28 20.22 3.58
CA GLU A 294 -21.22 20.09 4.70
C GLU A 294 -22.06 18.80 4.60
N GLU A 295 -22.64 18.49 3.43
CA GLU A 295 -23.40 17.24 3.24
C GLU A 295 -22.51 15.99 3.33
N MET A 296 -21.20 16.12 3.11
CA MET A 296 -20.25 15.02 3.23
C MET A 296 -19.81 14.76 4.68
N GLU A 297 -20.12 15.64 5.63
CA GLU A 297 -19.88 15.40 7.07
C GLU A 297 -20.65 14.17 7.57
N GLU A 298 -21.84 13.89 7.02
CA GLU A 298 -22.63 12.66 7.28
C GLU A 298 -21.82 11.38 6.98
N PHE A 299 -20.88 11.47 6.04
CA PHE A 299 -20.00 10.39 5.61
C PHE A 299 -18.58 10.50 6.20
N GLY A 300 -18.38 11.43 7.14
CA GLY A 300 -17.13 11.62 7.87
C GLY A 300 -16.12 12.50 7.15
N ALA A 301 -16.53 13.40 6.27
CA ALA A 301 -15.62 14.42 5.75
C ALA A 301 -15.02 15.24 6.91
N SER A 302 -13.69 15.32 6.97
CA SER A 302 -12.98 16.04 8.03
C SER A 302 -11.53 16.32 7.63
N ILE A 303 -11.06 17.52 7.91
CA ILE A 303 -9.65 17.91 7.72
C ILE A 303 -8.72 17.47 8.86
N GLU A 304 -9.22 16.70 9.84
CA GLU A 304 -8.51 16.30 11.06
C GLU A 304 -7.08 15.79 10.80
N GLN A 305 -6.85 15.03 9.73
CA GLN A 305 -5.51 14.52 9.43
C GLN A 305 -4.48 15.64 9.23
N TYR A 306 -4.88 16.77 8.66
CA TYR A 306 -4.01 17.92 8.44
C TYR A 306 -3.77 18.69 9.74
N GLU A 307 -4.77 18.80 10.60
CA GLU A 307 -4.63 19.35 11.96
C GLU A 307 -3.64 18.51 12.79
N LYS A 308 -3.80 17.18 12.76
CA LYS A 308 -2.94 16.26 13.51
C LYS A 308 -1.52 16.20 12.96
N ILE A 309 -1.32 16.22 11.64
CA ILE A 309 0.03 16.23 11.09
C ILE A 309 0.73 17.58 11.32
N THR A 310 0.00 18.70 11.30
CA THR A 310 0.52 20.00 11.74
C THR A 310 0.96 19.92 13.19
N GLN A 311 0.12 19.40 14.08
CA GLN A 311 0.45 19.22 15.49
C GLN A 311 1.70 18.34 15.70
N VAL A 312 1.82 17.22 14.98
CA VAL A 312 3.04 16.38 15.02
C VAL A 312 4.27 17.14 14.53
N SER A 313 4.11 17.97 13.51
CA SER A 313 5.21 18.72 12.90
C SER A 313 5.71 19.85 13.81
N THR A 314 4.82 20.50 14.56
CA THR A 314 5.14 21.66 15.42
C THR A 314 5.39 21.28 16.89
N GLU A 315 4.60 20.38 17.45
CA GLU A 315 4.64 19.99 18.87
C GLU A 315 5.33 18.65 19.12
N HIS A 316 5.60 17.87 18.06
CA HIS A 316 6.15 16.51 18.12
C HIS A 316 5.32 15.52 18.96
N VAL A 317 4.05 15.84 19.22
CA VAL A 317 3.14 15.01 20.02
C VAL A 317 1.69 15.29 19.66
N ILE A 318 0.87 14.24 19.67
CA ILE A 318 -0.59 14.29 19.74
C ILE A 318 -0.97 13.78 21.13
N VAL A 319 -1.75 14.55 21.88
CA VAL A 319 -2.31 14.12 23.16
C VAL A 319 -3.73 13.62 22.93
N GLU A 320 -3.98 12.33 23.16
CA GLU A 320 -5.28 11.68 23.00
C GLU A 320 -5.56 10.81 24.22
N ASP A 321 -6.67 11.04 24.93
CA ASP A 321 -7.06 10.30 26.14
C ASP A 321 -5.95 10.17 27.20
N GLY A 322 -5.12 11.22 27.33
CA GLY A 322 -3.97 11.28 28.24
C GLY A 322 -2.72 10.55 27.74
N LEU A 323 -2.77 9.89 26.59
CA LEU A 323 -1.61 9.28 25.93
C LEU A 323 -0.88 10.31 25.07
N ARG A 324 0.44 10.20 25.04
CA ARG A 324 1.33 11.03 24.22
C ARG A 324 1.76 10.20 23.00
N LEU A 325 1.13 10.45 21.86
CA LEU A 325 1.40 9.77 20.60
C LEU A 325 2.38 10.62 19.79
N GLN A 326 3.45 10.04 19.25
CA GLN A 326 4.52 10.82 18.60
C GLN A 326 4.44 10.85 17.08
N SER A 327 3.48 10.13 16.52
CA SER A 327 3.34 9.99 15.07
C SER A 327 1.89 9.88 14.65
N MET A 328 1.63 10.23 13.38
CA MET A 328 0.34 10.03 12.76
C MET A 328 -0.07 8.55 12.74
N HIS A 329 0.90 7.63 12.61
CA HIS A 329 0.64 6.20 12.65
C HIS A 329 0.17 5.72 14.02
N GLU A 330 0.76 6.21 15.11
CA GLU A 330 0.29 5.91 16.47
C GLU A 330 -1.12 6.43 16.71
N PHE A 331 -1.41 7.65 16.27
CA PHE A 331 -2.75 8.24 16.35
C PHE A 331 -3.80 7.40 15.62
N ILE A 332 -3.51 7.03 14.37
CA ILE A 332 -4.40 6.18 13.58
C ILE A 332 -4.60 4.84 14.29
N ARG A 333 -3.54 4.11 14.66
CA ARG A 333 -3.67 2.80 15.34
C ARG A 333 -4.50 2.91 16.62
N TYR A 334 -4.21 3.93 17.43
CA TYR A 334 -4.89 4.14 18.70
C TYR A 334 -6.41 4.29 18.52
N ARG A 335 -6.85 5.09 17.55
CA ARG A 335 -8.28 5.29 17.26
C ARG A 335 -8.92 4.16 16.47
N MET A 336 -8.12 3.41 15.72
CA MET A 336 -8.60 2.36 14.83
C MET A 336 -8.60 0.98 15.47
N LYS A 337 -7.93 0.75 16.62
CA LYS A 337 -7.93 -0.55 17.29
C LYS A 337 -9.34 -0.95 17.77
N SER A 338 -9.60 -2.26 17.80
CA SER A 338 -10.81 -2.84 18.38
C SER A 338 -10.55 -3.65 19.66
N VAL A 339 -9.30 -3.71 20.09
CA VAL A 339 -8.88 -4.36 21.33
C VAL A 339 -8.25 -3.35 22.28
N ASP A 340 -8.41 -3.58 23.58
CA ASP A 340 -7.85 -2.70 24.59
C ASP A 340 -6.32 -2.80 24.63
N LYS A 341 -5.78 -4.01 24.42
CA LYS A 341 -4.36 -4.35 24.53
C LYS A 341 -3.78 -4.90 23.24
N VAL A 342 -2.55 -4.49 22.95
CA VAL A 342 -1.73 -5.13 21.91
C VAL A 342 -0.99 -6.34 22.49
N VAL A 343 -0.77 -7.38 21.68
CA VAL A 343 0.04 -8.56 22.05
C VAL A 343 1.28 -8.59 21.14
N PRO A 344 2.42 -8.01 21.57
CA PRO A 344 3.58 -7.82 20.69
C PRO A 344 4.17 -9.10 20.11
N MET A 345 4.18 -10.21 20.87
CA MET A 345 4.64 -11.50 20.36
C MET A 345 3.76 -11.99 19.20
N GLU A 346 2.43 -11.93 19.38
CA GLU A 346 1.48 -12.38 18.37
C GLU A 346 1.60 -11.55 17.09
N PHE A 347 1.68 -10.22 17.22
CA PHE A 347 1.91 -9.34 16.08
C PHE A 347 3.23 -9.68 15.36
N MET A 348 4.33 -9.86 16.11
CA MET A 348 5.64 -10.20 15.52
C MET A 348 5.56 -11.48 14.66
N HIS A 349 4.95 -12.55 15.20
CA HIS A 349 4.83 -13.81 14.48
C HIS A 349 3.97 -13.69 13.22
N GLU A 350 2.81 -13.03 13.32
CA GLU A 350 1.91 -12.83 12.17
C GLU A 350 2.60 -11.98 11.10
N TYR A 351 3.21 -10.86 11.50
CA TYR A 351 3.83 -9.92 10.60
C TYR A 351 5.10 -10.47 9.93
N VAL A 352 5.90 -11.26 10.65
CA VAL A 352 7.08 -11.93 10.08
C VAL A 352 6.68 -12.95 9.01
N LYS A 353 5.58 -13.68 9.20
CA LYS A 353 5.07 -14.57 8.16
C LYS A 353 4.73 -13.81 6.88
N GLU A 354 4.06 -12.66 7.00
CA GLU A 354 3.76 -11.83 5.83
C GLU A 354 5.03 -11.25 5.18
N LEU A 355 6.03 -10.88 5.98
CA LEU A 355 7.32 -10.40 5.50
C LEU A 355 8.03 -11.50 4.68
N ALA A 356 8.03 -12.74 5.18
CA ALA A 356 8.57 -13.90 4.46
C ALA A 356 7.83 -14.17 3.15
N ASP A 357 6.49 -14.19 3.17
CA ASP A 357 5.67 -14.40 1.97
C ASP A 357 5.95 -13.34 0.89
N MET A 358 6.17 -12.09 1.30
CA MET A 358 6.49 -10.98 0.39
C MET A 358 7.88 -11.09 -0.23
N TYR A 359 8.88 -11.57 0.52
CA TYR A 359 10.19 -11.91 -0.04
C TYR A 359 10.10 -13.14 -0.94
N GLN A 360 9.30 -14.16 -0.61
CA GLN A 360 9.13 -15.32 -1.48
C GLN A 360 8.53 -14.94 -2.84
N GLN A 361 7.55 -14.02 -2.87
CA GLN A 361 6.99 -13.47 -4.11
C GLN A 361 8.01 -12.69 -4.94
N ARG A 362 9.03 -12.12 -4.31
CA ARG A 362 10.12 -11.41 -5.00
C ARG A 362 10.91 -12.34 -5.91
N ASP A 363 11.13 -13.59 -5.50
CA ASP A 363 11.93 -14.52 -6.30
C ASP A 363 11.30 -14.74 -7.68
N THR A 364 9.99 -14.99 -7.75
CA THR A 364 9.28 -15.16 -9.04
C THR A 364 9.54 -13.99 -9.98
N PHE A 365 9.44 -12.75 -9.46
CA PHE A 365 9.73 -11.55 -10.26
C PHE A 365 11.20 -11.49 -10.71
N VAL A 366 12.15 -11.79 -9.82
CA VAL A 366 13.58 -11.81 -10.13
C VAL A 366 13.90 -12.84 -11.21
N GLN A 367 13.33 -14.04 -11.13
CA GLN A 367 13.52 -15.10 -12.13
C GLN A 367 12.95 -14.70 -13.49
N ASP A 368 11.76 -14.10 -13.53
CA ASP A 368 11.12 -13.66 -14.77
C ASP A 368 11.88 -12.50 -15.41
N ALA A 369 12.34 -11.52 -14.62
CA ALA A 369 13.19 -10.44 -15.09
C ALA A 369 14.51 -10.97 -15.67
N TRP A 370 15.17 -11.91 -14.98
CA TRP A 370 16.41 -12.52 -15.45
C TRP A 370 16.22 -13.30 -16.74
N LYS A 371 15.13 -14.06 -16.86
CA LYS A 371 14.74 -14.74 -18.10
C LYS A 371 14.52 -13.74 -19.23
N ASN A 372 13.86 -12.61 -18.95
CA ASN A 372 13.64 -11.56 -19.95
C ASN A 372 14.96 -10.98 -20.46
N VAL A 373 15.89 -10.63 -19.56
CA VAL A 373 17.20 -10.07 -19.93
C VAL A 373 18.02 -11.07 -20.74
N LYS A 374 18.02 -12.36 -20.37
CA LYS A 374 18.69 -13.41 -21.16
C LYS A 374 18.12 -13.55 -22.58
N ALA A 375 16.81 -13.42 -22.73
CA ALA A 375 16.14 -13.60 -24.02
C ALA A 375 16.17 -12.35 -24.92
N ASN A 376 16.17 -11.15 -24.33
CA ASN A 376 15.96 -9.89 -25.07
C ASN A 376 17.10 -8.88 -24.91
N GLY A 377 18.21 -9.28 -24.28
CA GLY A 377 19.36 -8.42 -24.03
C GLY A 377 19.18 -7.50 -22.82
N LEU A 378 20.26 -6.76 -22.51
CA LEU A 378 20.34 -5.85 -21.38
C LEU A 378 19.37 -4.67 -21.52
N ILE A 379 18.93 -4.13 -20.37
CA ILE A 379 17.97 -3.04 -20.26
C ILE A 379 18.71 -1.78 -19.86
N THR A 380 18.47 -0.69 -20.58
CA THR A 380 19.07 0.62 -20.30
C THR A 380 18.58 1.19 -18.97
N TYR A 381 19.52 1.59 -18.11
CA TYR A 381 19.25 2.31 -16.86
C TYR A 381 18.77 3.74 -17.15
N PRO A 382 17.68 4.23 -16.54
CA PRO A 382 17.13 5.56 -16.79
C PRO A 382 17.91 6.65 -16.02
N GLU A 383 19.19 6.86 -16.33
CA GLU A 383 19.94 7.97 -15.75
C GLU A 383 19.67 9.27 -16.51
N GLU A 384 19.61 10.36 -15.75
CA GLU A 384 19.58 11.74 -16.24
C GLU A 384 18.44 12.05 -17.22
N LEU A 385 17.32 11.33 -17.11
CA LEU A 385 16.11 11.63 -17.88
C LEU A 385 15.32 12.74 -17.17
N GLU A 386 14.67 13.60 -17.96
CA GLU A 386 13.92 14.74 -17.43
C GLU A 386 12.61 14.32 -16.74
N ASN A 387 11.87 13.39 -17.35
CA ASN A 387 10.53 13.01 -16.92
C ASN A 387 10.42 11.55 -16.47
N ASN A 388 11.55 10.84 -16.34
CA ASN A 388 11.60 9.44 -15.92
C ASN A 388 12.70 9.29 -14.87
N ASN A 389 12.47 8.45 -13.87
CA ASN A 389 13.51 8.00 -12.95
C ASN A 389 13.42 6.48 -12.75
N ILE A 390 14.29 5.92 -11.90
CA ILE A 390 14.27 4.47 -11.65
C ILE A 390 12.96 3.95 -11.05
N PHE A 391 12.19 4.79 -10.34
CA PHE A 391 10.91 4.46 -9.68
C PHE A 391 9.67 4.73 -10.56
N GLN A 392 9.81 5.61 -11.55
CA GLN A 392 8.78 6.08 -12.47
C GLN A 392 9.35 6.07 -13.89
N SER A 393 9.54 4.88 -14.44
CA SER A 393 10.13 4.71 -15.77
C SER A 393 9.08 4.24 -16.77
N VAL A 394 9.52 3.93 -17.98
CA VAL A 394 8.68 3.34 -19.01
C VAL A 394 9.40 2.15 -19.68
N GLY A 395 8.62 1.32 -20.36
CA GLY A 395 9.14 0.20 -21.15
C GLY A 395 9.80 -0.86 -20.28
N ARG A 396 10.88 -1.48 -20.80
CA ARG A 396 11.47 -2.67 -20.16
C ARG A 396 12.05 -2.41 -18.77
N TRP A 397 12.50 -1.19 -18.47
CA TRP A 397 12.97 -0.88 -17.12
C TRP A 397 11.81 -0.93 -16.12
N GLU A 398 10.70 -0.28 -16.46
CA GLU A 398 9.48 -0.30 -15.65
C GLU A 398 8.94 -1.73 -15.47
N ASP A 399 8.98 -2.54 -16.53
CA ASP A 399 8.46 -3.91 -16.48
C ASP A 399 9.29 -4.87 -15.60
N TRP A 400 10.63 -4.68 -15.51
CA TRP A 400 11.55 -5.72 -15.01
C TRP A 400 12.50 -5.28 -13.88
N SER A 401 12.61 -3.98 -13.59
CA SER A 401 13.33 -3.51 -12.40
C SER A 401 12.48 -3.65 -11.14
N SER A 402 13.09 -3.69 -9.95
CA SER A 402 12.33 -3.77 -8.68
C SER A 402 12.47 -2.60 -7.70
N PRO A 403 12.95 -1.39 -8.04
CA PRO A 403 13.32 -0.38 -7.04
C PRO A 403 12.12 0.05 -6.19
N SER A 404 10.96 0.30 -6.79
CA SER A 404 9.71 0.65 -6.07
C SER A 404 9.25 -0.47 -5.15
N SER A 405 9.19 -1.71 -5.66
CA SER A 405 8.77 -2.85 -4.85
C SER A 405 9.79 -3.19 -3.74
N ASP A 406 11.09 -2.95 -3.95
CA ASP A 406 12.12 -3.20 -2.95
C ASP A 406 12.12 -2.12 -1.85
N VAL A 407 11.76 -0.87 -2.18
CA VAL A 407 11.42 0.17 -1.17
C VAL A 407 10.25 -0.32 -0.31
N ASP A 408 9.17 -0.80 -0.92
CA ASP A 408 8.01 -1.28 -0.16
C ASP A 408 8.39 -2.44 0.77
N ARG A 409 9.25 -3.36 0.32
CA ARG A 409 9.77 -4.47 1.15
C ARG A 409 10.61 -3.99 2.32
N ARG A 410 11.53 -3.05 2.07
CA ARG A 410 12.34 -2.43 3.14
C ARG A 410 11.46 -1.71 4.15
N ASN A 411 10.45 -0.98 3.68
CA ASN A 411 9.49 -0.32 4.55
C ASN A 411 8.72 -1.31 5.40
N LYS A 412 8.34 -2.47 4.86
CA LYS A 412 7.71 -3.53 5.67
C LYS A 412 8.63 -4.03 6.78
N TYR A 413 9.91 -4.26 6.49
CA TYR A 413 10.90 -4.61 7.52
C TYR A 413 11.02 -3.52 8.60
N PHE A 414 11.20 -2.26 8.20
CA PHE A 414 11.34 -1.16 9.15
C PHE A 414 10.08 -0.87 9.95
N TYR A 415 8.92 -1.15 9.35
CA TYR A 415 7.65 -1.05 10.04
C TYR A 415 7.56 -2.01 11.23
N LEU A 416 8.08 -3.24 11.09
CA LEU A 416 8.17 -4.17 12.21
C LEU A 416 9.05 -3.59 13.34
N ALA A 417 10.17 -2.96 12.98
CA ALA A 417 11.04 -2.28 13.96
C ALA A 417 10.31 -1.12 14.66
N ASP A 418 9.59 -0.29 13.91
CA ASP A 418 8.80 0.83 14.44
C ASP A 418 7.66 0.36 15.34
N TRP A 419 6.99 -0.72 14.97
CA TRP A 419 5.91 -1.28 15.78
C TRP A 419 6.45 -1.80 17.12
N MET A 420 7.57 -2.53 17.09
CA MET A 420 8.20 -3.05 18.31
C MET A 420 8.80 -1.95 19.17
N ASP A 421 9.35 -0.91 18.56
CA ASP A 421 9.77 0.32 19.25
C ASP A 421 8.60 0.96 20.03
N ASN A 422 7.44 1.07 19.37
CA ASN A 422 6.22 1.59 19.99
C ASN A 422 5.71 0.68 21.10
N ALA A 423 5.80 -0.64 20.95
CA ALA A 423 5.43 -1.57 22.01
C ALA A 423 6.27 -1.36 23.28
N VAL A 424 7.58 -1.13 23.16
CA VAL A 424 8.45 -0.81 24.31
C VAL A 424 8.04 0.51 24.96
N ARG A 425 7.77 1.55 24.14
CA ARG A 425 7.30 2.84 24.62
C ARG A 425 5.95 2.75 25.36
N TRP A 426 5.00 2.01 24.80
CA TRP A 426 3.70 1.80 25.42
C TRP A 426 3.84 1.00 26.71
N TYR A 427 4.73 0.02 26.76
CA TYR A 427 5.01 -0.71 27.99
C TYR A 427 5.56 0.21 29.09
N GLU A 428 6.42 1.18 28.75
CA GLU A 428 6.92 2.16 29.71
C GLU A 428 5.85 3.15 30.18
N SER A 429 5.09 3.73 29.25
CA SER A 429 4.20 4.88 29.51
C SER A 429 2.76 4.51 29.82
N ALA A 430 2.31 3.36 29.35
CA ALA A 430 0.94 2.87 29.45
C ALA A 430 0.90 1.32 29.47
N PRO A 431 1.53 0.66 30.47
CA PRO A 431 1.68 -0.81 30.50
C PRO A 431 0.35 -1.57 30.41
N GLN A 432 -0.76 -0.95 30.84
CA GLN A 432 -2.10 -1.51 30.70
C GLN A 432 -2.52 -1.79 29.25
N LEU A 433 -1.87 -1.15 28.26
CA LEU A 433 -2.13 -1.33 26.83
C LEU A 433 -1.32 -2.47 26.20
N VAL A 434 -0.38 -3.07 26.92
CA VAL A 434 0.51 -4.10 26.40
C VAL A 434 0.30 -5.40 27.17
N ASP A 435 -0.01 -6.46 26.44
CA ASP A 435 -0.06 -7.83 26.97
C ASP A 435 1.24 -8.56 26.63
N LEU A 436 1.95 -9.03 27.66
CA LEU A 436 3.23 -9.72 27.54
C LEU A 436 3.10 -11.21 27.20
N LYS A 437 1.90 -11.70 26.85
CA LYS A 437 1.69 -13.06 26.36
C LYS A 437 2.72 -13.43 25.28
N GLY A 438 3.39 -14.57 25.46
CA GLY A 438 4.50 -15.05 24.64
C GLY A 438 5.90 -14.67 25.13
N PHE A 439 6.02 -13.79 26.12
CA PHE A 439 7.28 -13.41 26.75
C PHE A 439 7.47 -13.99 28.16
N GLU A 440 6.69 -14.99 28.57
CA GLU A 440 6.62 -15.51 29.95
C GLU A 440 7.96 -16.05 30.48
N LYS A 441 8.85 -16.48 29.58
CA LYS A 441 10.21 -16.96 29.94
C LYS A 441 11.16 -15.82 30.32
N TYR A 442 10.82 -14.57 30.02
CA TYR A 442 11.62 -13.40 30.33
C TYR A 442 11.14 -12.76 31.63
N ASN A 443 12.08 -12.36 32.47
CA ASN A 443 11.78 -11.64 33.71
C ASN A 443 11.65 -10.13 33.44
N ILE A 444 10.59 -9.74 32.72
CA ILE A 444 10.39 -8.36 32.26
C ILE A 444 9.91 -7.47 33.41
N LYS A 445 10.74 -6.53 33.87
CA LYS A 445 10.40 -5.59 34.96
C LYS A 445 10.36 -4.13 34.50
N ASN A 446 11.07 -3.82 33.42
CA ASN A 446 11.21 -2.47 32.87
C ASN A 446 11.32 -2.54 31.34
N LYS A 447 11.40 -1.37 30.70
CA LYS A 447 11.51 -1.25 29.25
C LYS A 447 12.79 -1.88 28.69
N GLU A 448 13.88 -1.85 29.45
CA GLU A 448 15.17 -2.41 29.04
C GLU A 448 15.06 -3.95 28.93
N ASP A 449 14.46 -4.61 29.92
CA ASP A 449 14.18 -6.05 29.88
C ASP A 449 13.27 -6.42 28.70
N PHE A 450 12.27 -5.57 28.43
CA PHE A 450 11.32 -5.84 27.35
C PHE A 450 11.96 -5.67 25.97
N ALA A 451 12.75 -4.63 25.76
CA ALA A 451 13.48 -4.39 24.52
C ALA A 451 14.49 -5.53 24.23
N GLU A 452 15.22 -6.00 25.25
CA GLU A 452 16.10 -7.18 25.11
C GLU A 452 15.30 -8.44 24.71
N ALA A 453 14.18 -8.70 25.39
CA ALA A 453 13.34 -9.84 25.08
C ALA A 453 12.80 -9.80 23.65
N ILE A 454 12.36 -8.63 23.17
CA ILE A 454 11.92 -8.42 21.77
C ILE A 454 13.03 -8.73 20.78
N VAL A 455 14.24 -8.21 21.01
CA VAL A 455 15.39 -8.45 20.11
C VAL A 455 15.74 -9.95 20.06
N GLU A 456 15.76 -10.62 21.21
CA GLU A 456 16.05 -12.06 21.29
C GLU A 456 14.98 -12.92 20.62
N GLU A 457 13.70 -12.56 20.75
CA GLU A 457 12.62 -13.27 20.06
C GLU A 457 12.62 -12.99 18.55
N LYS A 458 12.84 -11.74 18.13
CA LYS A 458 12.97 -11.38 16.71
C LYS A 458 14.07 -12.20 16.05
N LYS A 459 15.24 -12.35 16.67
CA LYS A 459 16.34 -13.17 16.14
C LYS A 459 15.90 -14.61 15.89
N LYS A 460 15.19 -15.24 16.83
CA LYS A 460 14.69 -16.63 16.67
C LYS A 460 13.68 -16.72 15.54
N VAL A 461 12.67 -15.85 15.55
CA VAL A 461 11.61 -15.85 14.55
C VAL A 461 12.18 -15.59 13.14
N PHE A 462 13.14 -14.69 12.99
CA PHE A 462 13.82 -14.42 11.71
C PHE A 462 14.65 -15.60 11.21
N GLN A 463 15.27 -16.35 12.12
CA GLN A 463 16.02 -17.56 11.77
C GLN A 463 15.10 -18.73 11.40
N GLU A 464 13.87 -18.77 11.89
CA GLU A 464 12.91 -19.85 11.60
C GLU A 464 12.16 -19.67 10.27
N HIS A 465 12.14 -18.45 9.72
CA HIS A 465 11.46 -18.13 8.46
C HIS A 465 12.46 -18.01 7.32
N PHE A 466 12.21 -18.72 6.23
CA PHE A 466 13.11 -18.83 5.09
C PHE A 466 12.40 -18.60 3.77
N ILE A 467 13.16 -18.13 2.79
CA ILE A 467 12.79 -18.16 1.38
C ILE A 467 13.79 -19.03 0.62
N GLU A 468 13.37 -19.50 -0.55
CA GLU A 468 14.25 -20.13 -1.53
C GLU A 468 14.27 -19.29 -2.80
N TYR A 469 15.47 -19.10 -3.37
CA TYR A 469 15.64 -18.54 -4.71
C TYR A 469 16.50 -19.48 -5.56
N VAL A 470 16.36 -19.38 -6.89
CA VAL A 470 17.17 -20.16 -7.84
C VAL A 470 18.34 -19.33 -8.34
N ASN A 471 19.56 -19.80 -8.14
CA ASN A 471 20.77 -19.11 -8.58
C ASN A 471 21.03 -19.29 -10.09
N THR A 472 22.05 -18.63 -10.62
CA THR A 472 22.41 -18.68 -12.05
C THR A 472 22.69 -20.10 -12.54
N PRO A 473 23.42 -20.96 -11.80
CA PRO A 473 23.56 -22.39 -12.09
C PRO A 473 22.27 -23.23 -12.03
N GLY A 474 21.16 -22.71 -11.51
CA GLY A 474 19.90 -23.44 -11.36
C GLY A 474 19.75 -24.17 -10.02
N GLN A 475 20.64 -23.92 -9.06
CA GLN A 475 20.57 -24.49 -7.71
C GLN A 475 19.66 -23.64 -6.81
N LYS A 476 18.94 -24.30 -5.91
CA LYS A 476 18.18 -23.63 -4.86
C LYS A 476 19.12 -23.14 -3.77
N VAL A 477 19.03 -21.85 -3.45
CA VAL A 477 19.72 -21.22 -2.33
C VAL A 477 18.66 -20.81 -1.31
N ARG A 478 18.88 -21.22 -0.05
CA ARG A 478 17.99 -20.93 1.08
C ARG A 478 18.53 -19.73 1.85
N LEU A 479 17.67 -18.74 2.10
CA LEU A 479 17.98 -17.57 2.93
C LEU A 479 16.95 -17.46 4.04
N SER A 480 17.40 -17.29 5.28
CA SER A 480 16.55 -16.88 6.39
C SER A 480 16.20 -15.40 6.28
N LEU A 481 15.19 -14.94 7.03
CA LEU A 481 14.96 -13.50 7.15
C LEU A 481 16.11 -12.78 7.87
N ALA A 482 16.89 -13.49 8.69
CA ALA A 482 18.12 -12.93 9.27
C ALA A 482 19.20 -12.67 8.21
N ASP A 483 19.36 -13.58 7.24
CA ASP A 483 20.26 -13.38 6.09
C ASP A 483 19.80 -12.18 5.24
N ILE A 484 18.48 -12.05 5.04
CA ILE A 484 17.89 -10.92 4.31
C ILE A 484 18.08 -9.60 5.08
N GLU A 485 17.88 -9.60 6.40
CA GLU A 485 18.15 -8.45 7.27
C GLU A 485 19.61 -8.00 7.13
N GLU A 486 20.57 -8.94 7.07
CA GLU A 486 21.98 -8.61 6.84
C GLU A 486 22.19 -7.94 5.48
N ARG A 487 21.53 -8.45 4.43
CA ARG A 487 21.71 -8.07 3.02
C ARG A 487 20.76 -6.97 2.54
N ILE A 488 19.94 -6.38 3.42
CA ILE A 488 18.79 -5.55 3.02
C ILE A 488 19.15 -4.37 2.10
N TYR A 489 20.39 -3.86 2.22
CA TYR A 489 20.94 -2.76 1.41
C TYR A 489 21.85 -3.22 0.25
N ASP A 490 22.14 -4.51 0.18
CA ASP A 490 22.95 -5.14 -0.87
C ASP A 490 22.08 -5.71 -2.00
N MET A 491 20.78 -5.91 -1.76
CA MET A 491 19.85 -6.43 -2.77
C MET A 491 19.70 -5.47 -3.95
N SER A 492 20.20 -5.86 -5.11
CA SER A 492 20.05 -5.08 -6.34
C SER A 492 18.59 -5.03 -6.83
N PHE A 493 18.20 -3.88 -7.36
CA PHE A 493 16.95 -3.68 -8.11
C PHE A 493 17.13 -3.73 -9.63
N ASP A 494 18.37 -3.66 -10.12
CA ASP A 494 18.69 -3.60 -11.56
C ASP A 494 18.36 -4.95 -12.25
N PRO A 495 17.51 -4.97 -13.29
CA PRO A 495 17.16 -6.19 -14.04
C PRO A 495 18.34 -6.88 -14.69
N ASN A 496 19.43 -6.16 -14.96
CA ASN A 496 20.60 -6.71 -15.60
C ASN A 496 21.46 -7.57 -14.67
N HIS A 497 21.25 -7.49 -13.36
CA HIS A 497 22.03 -8.24 -12.39
C HIS A 497 21.44 -9.65 -12.17
N ALA A 498 22.32 -10.64 -12.04
CA ALA A 498 21.96 -12.03 -11.81
C ALA A 498 21.21 -12.26 -10.47
N PRO A 499 20.45 -13.36 -10.31
CA PRO A 499 19.66 -13.63 -9.11
C PRO A 499 20.43 -13.48 -7.78
N GLU A 500 21.69 -13.92 -7.72
CA GLU A 500 22.54 -13.83 -6.53
C GLU A 500 22.75 -12.37 -6.11
N ILE A 501 23.05 -11.49 -7.05
CA ILE A 501 23.24 -10.05 -6.78
C ILE A 501 21.89 -9.39 -6.44
N ARG A 502 20.79 -9.83 -7.08
CA ARG A 502 19.43 -9.40 -6.72
C ARG A 502 19.06 -9.80 -5.30
N TRP A 503 19.65 -10.88 -4.77
CA TRP A 503 19.49 -11.37 -3.40
C TRP A 503 20.64 -10.96 -2.46
N GLY A 504 21.46 -9.98 -2.89
CA GLY A 504 22.47 -9.35 -2.03
C GLY A 504 23.67 -10.23 -1.71
N ALA A 505 24.02 -11.18 -2.58
CA ALA A 505 25.28 -11.91 -2.48
C ALA A 505 26.44 -10.91 -2.46
N LYS A 506 27.19 -10.87 -1.35
CA LYS A 506 28.26 -9.89 -1.16
C LYS A 506 29.43 -10.16 -2.10
N PRO A 507 30.02 -9.13 -2.73
CA PRO A 507 31.23 -9.29 -3.52
C PRO A 507 32.33 -10.04 -2.75
N GLY A 508 33.02 -10.95 -3.44
CA GLY A 508 34.08 -11.79 -2.84
C GLY A 508 33.59 -13.06 -2.13
N THR A 509 32.28 -13.28 -2.02
CA THR A 509 31.72 -14.54 -1.49
C THR A 509 31.65 -15.64 -2.56
N PRO A 510 31.65 -16.94 -2.18
CA PRO A 510 31.40 -18.03 -3.12
C PRO A 510 30.06 -17.92 -3.85
N GLU A 511 29.03 -17.40 -3.19
CA GLU A 511 27.72 -17.15 -3.79
C GLU A 511 27.80 -16.09 -4.90
N PHE A 512 28.51 -14.99 -4.66
CA PHE A 512 28.73 -13.96 -5.67
C PHE A 512 29.56 -14.46 -6.85
N ALA A 513 30.53 -15.34 -6.61
CA ALA A 513 31.37 -15.91 -7.67
C ALA A 513 30.58 -16.74 -8.70
N MET A 514 29.37 -17.20 -8.36
CA MET A 514 28.46 -17.89 -9.27
C MET A 514 27.65 -16.94 -10.16
N ALA A 515 27.61 -15.64 -9.82
CA ALA A 515 26.78 -14.66 -10.50
C ALA A 515 27.34 -14.32 -11.88
N LYS A 516 26.46 -14.27 -12.89
CA LYS A 516 26.82 -13.67 -14.18
C LYS A 516 26.90 -12.14 -14.04
N ILE A 517 28.08 -11.59 -14.30
CA ILE A 517 28.32 -10.15 -14.28
C ILE A 517 27.97 -9.53 -15.63
N ASN A 518 27.04 -8.57 -15.63
CA ASN A 518 26.69 -7.76 -16.80
C ASN A 518 27.00 -6.28 -16.50
N PRO A 519 27.45 -5.50 -17.49
CA PRO A 519 27.51 -4.05 -17.34
C PRO A 519 26.10 -3.47 -17.31
N THR A 520 25.96 -2.24 -16.81
CA THR A 520 24.70 -1.49 -16.82
C THR A 520 24.68 -0.55 -18.05
N PRO A 521 23.87 -0.83 -19.08
CA PRO A 521 23.74 0.08 -20.22
C PRO A 521 23.10 1.40 -19.79
N THR A 522 23.51 2.50 -20.42
CA THR A 522 22.96 3.83 -20.16
C THR A 522 22.59 4.56 -21.44
N PRO A 523 21.73 5.59 -21.38
CA PRO A 523 21.26 6.29 -22.57
C PRO A 523 22.40 7.03 -23.30
N LYS A 524 23.42 7.46 -22.54
CA LYS A 524 24.60 8.17 -23.03
C LYS A 524 25.87 7.54 -22.45
N GLY A 525 26.98 7.57 -23.20
CA GLY A 525 28.31 7.24 -22.69
C GLY A 525 28.66 5.74 -22.55
N GLY A 526 27.93 4.84 -23.24
CA GLY A 526 28.20 3.39 -23.25
C GLY A 526 27.84 2.66 -21.94
N PRO A 527 27.97 1.33 -21.85
CA PRO A 527 27.67 0.60 -20.62
C PRO A 527 28.67 0.91 -19.49
N VAL A 528 28.17 1.06 -18.26
CA VAL A 528 28.99 1.22 -17.04
C VAL A 528 29.38 -0.17 -16.51
N PRO A 529 30.66 -0.42 -16.16
CA PRO A 529 31.07 -1.67 -15.53
C PRO A 529 30.28 -1.98 -14.27
N PHE A 530 30.05 -3.27 -14.00
CA PHE A 530 29.21 -3.73 -12.90
C PHE A 530 29.63 -3.15 -11.55
N GLU A 531 30.91 -3.23 -11.21
CA GLU A 531 31.42 -2.84 -9.89
C GLU A 531 31.17 -1.34 -9.64
N VAL A 532 31.33 -0.54 -10.70
CA VAL A 532 31.10 0.91 -10.67
C VAL A 532 29.61 1.21 -10.55
N ALA A 533 28.78 0.55 -11.37
CA ALA A 533 27.33 0.75 -11.35
C ALA A 533 26.72 0.30 -10.02
N TYR A 534 27.08 -0.89 -9.55
CA TYR A 534 26.61 -1.45 -8.29
C TYR A 534 27.00 -0.55 -7.09
N ALA A 535 28.22 -0.03 -7.04
CA ALA A 535 28.62 0.92 -6.01
C ALA A 535 27.82 2.24 -6.07
N LYS A 536 27.58 2.78 -7.27
CA LYS A 536 26.84 4.03 -7.48
C LYS A 536 25.33 3.91 -7.26
N GLN A 537 24.77 2.72 -7.44
CA GLN A 537 23.38 2.41 -7.12
C GLN A 537 23.13 2.22 -5.62
N ALA A 538 24.16 2.24 -4.76
CA ALA A 538 24.04 1.94 -3.34
C ALA A 538 23.07 2.86 -2.61
N TYR A 539 23.08 4.17 -2.90
CA TYR A 539 22.10 5.12 -2.36
C TYR A 539 20.66 4.63 -2.58
N TYR A 540 20.29 4.34 -3.83
CA TYR A 540 18.95 3.88 -4.19
C TYR A 540 18.57 2.51 -3.59
N ARG A 541 19.55 1.67 -3.21
CA ARG A 541 19.28 0.44 -2.44
C ARG A 541 19.01 0.72 -0.95
N THR A 542 19.41 1.87 -0.44
CA THR A 542 19.23 2.25 0.97
C THR A 542 18.01 3.12 1.23
N VAL A 543 17.45 3.78 0.21
CA VAL A 543 16.27 4.64 0.41
C VAL A 543 15.06 3.83 0.90
N CYS A 544 14.34 4.43 1.84
CA CYS A 544 13.07 3.92 2.38
C CYS A 544 11.86 4.63 1.78
N GLN A 545 12.06 5.55 0.84
CA GLN A 545 11.00 6.21 0.10
C GLN A 545 11.39 6.28 -1.36
N ARG A 546 10.38 6.38 -2.22
CA ARG A 546 10.60 6.51 -3.67
C ARG A 546 11.04 7.93 -3.93
N GLU A 547 12.16 8.09 -4.62
CA GLU A 547 12.59 9.40 -5.09
C GLU A 547 11.67 9.86 -6.23
N THR A 548 11.25 11.12 -6.20
CA THR A 548 10.45 11.74 -7.26
C THR A 548 11.32 12.49 -8.27
N GLU A 549 12.57 12.77 -7.89
CA GLU A 549 13.51 13.48 -8.73
C GLU A 549 14.21 12.57 -9.76
N ARG A 550 14.98 13.19 -10.64
CA ARG A 550 15.83 12.53 -11.62
C ARG A 550 16.79 11.53 -10.96
N SER A 551 16.87 10.32 -11.52
CA SER A 551 17.88 9.35 -11.09
C SER A 551 19.23 9.56 -11.79
N TYR A 552 20.31 9.35 -11.06
CA TYR A 552 21.69 9.40 -11.55
C TYR A 552 22.31 8.00 -11.51
N LEU A 553 23.28 7.73 -12.40
CA LEU A 553 24.20 6.61 -12.22
C LEU A 553 25.63 7.15 -12.17
N ARG A 554 26.14 7.72 -13.28
CA ARG A 554 27.53 8.20 -13.36
C ARG A 554 27.87 9.27 -12.34
N GLN A 555 26.96 10.21 -12.12
CA GLN A 555 27.18 11.33 -11.20
C GLN A 555 26.82 10.99 -9.75
N MET A 556 26.36 9.76 -9.48
CA MET A 556 25.92 9.39 -8.15
C MET A 556 27.11 9.26 -7.19
N PHE A 557 26.96 9.83 -6.00
CA PHE A 557 27.89 9.66 -4.89
C PHE A 557 27.85 8.21 -4.39
N THR A 558 28.95 7.76 -3.78
CA THR A 558 29.11 6.39 -3.25
C THR A 558 29.24 6.36 -1.72
N ALA A 559 29.26 7.53 -1.07
CA ALA A 559 29.40 7.68 0.37
C ALA A 559 28.78 9.00 0.85
N GLY A 560 28.64 9.14 2.16
CA GLY A 560 28.24 10.42 2.80
C GLY A 560 26.73 10.64 2.87
N TYR A 561 25.92 9.59 2.69
CA TYR A 561 24.47 9.63 2.84
C TYR A 561 24.03 8.83 4.08
N PRO A 562 22.96 9.25 4.76
CA PRO A 562 22.44 8.53 5.91
C PRO A 562 21.83 7.20 5.49
N VAL A 563 22.01 6.18 6.32
CA VAL A 563 21.35 4.89 6.18
C VAL A 563 20.59 4.61 7.47
N ARG A 564 19.34 4.17 7.31
CA ARG A 564 18.50 3.82 8.46
C ARG A 564 19.09 2.62 9.19
N VAL A 565 19.17 2.70 10.52
CA VAL A 565 19.65 1.57 11.33
C VAL A 565 18.64 0.44 11.35
N LYS A 566 19.15 -0.80 11.46
CA LYS A 566 18.35 -2.03 11.47
C LYS A 566 17.63 -2.23 12.80
N PHE A 567 16.73 -3.20 12.86
CA PHE A 567 15.84 -3.50 13.99
C PHE A 567 16.56 -3.45 15.35
N ASP A 568 17.61 -4.24 15.55
CA ASP A 568 18.31 -4.33 16.85
C ASP A 568 18.88 -2.97 17.26
N GLN A 569 19.53 -2.29 16.32
CA GLN A 569 20.15 -0.97 16.52
C GLN A 569 19.12 0.13 16.76
N GLN A 570 17.93 0.02 16.17
CA GLN A 570 16.82 0.94 16.44
C GLN A 570 16.35 0.83 17.89
N LEU A 571 16.37 -0.38 18.47
CA LEU A 571 15.98 -0.63 19.85
C LEU A 571 17.08 -0.33 20.88
N ASP A 572 18.34 -0.18 20.46
CA ASP A 572 19.47 0.12 21.37
C ASP A 572 19.27 1.40 22.20
N LYS A 573 18.46 2.36 21.72
CA LYS A 573 18.11 3.56 22.49
C LYS A 573 17.39 3.25 23.80
N TRP A 574 16.63 2.16 23.85
CA TRP A 574 15.96 1.69 25.07
C TRP A 574 16.91 0.97 26.02
N LEU A 575 18.10 0.59 25.54
CA LEU A 575 19.10 -0.16 26.29
C LEU A 575 20.24 0.72 26.80
N TYR A 576 20.15 2.05 26.64
CA TYR A 576 21.22 3.00 26.99
C TYR A 576 21.76 2.81 28.41
N GLY A 577 20.87 2.58 29.38
CA GLY A 577 21.25 2.41 30.78
C GLY A 577 22.10 1.17 31.05
N ARG A 578 22.13 0.20 30.12
CA ARG A 578 22.90 -1.05 30.22
C ARG A 578 24.09 -1.08 29.26
N TYR A 579 23.89 -0.59 28.04
CA TYR A 579 24.84 -0.68 26.93
C TYR A 579 25.03 0.69 26.23
N PRO A 580 25.59 1.69 26.93
CA PRO A 580 25.74 3.04 26.38
C PRO A 580 26.59 3.08 25.11
N GLU A 581 27.52 2.14 24.93
CA GLU A 581 28.39 2.01 23.75
C GLU A 581 27.62 1.68 22.46
N ARG A 582 26.43 1.07 22.56
CA ARG A 582 25.63 0.71 21.39
C ARG A 582 24.94 1.90 20.74
N LEU A 583 24.60 2.92 21.54
CA LEU A 583 23.96 4.14 21.03
C LEU A 583 24.87 4.95 20.10
N ALA A 584 26.19 4.91 20.30
CA ALA A 584 27.15 5.52 19.38
C ALA A 584 27.15 4.87 17.98
N GLN A 585 26.63 3.64 17.86
CA GLN A 585 26.51 2.89 16.60
C GLN A 585 25.14 3.07 15.92
N ALA A 586 24.20 3.77 16.58
CA ALA A 586 22.83 3.99 16.12
C ALA A 586 22.68 5.13 15.08
N SER A 587 23.77 5.77 14.67
CA SER A 587 23.82 6.70 13.53
C SER A 587 24.78 6.15 12.48
N GLN A 588 24.25 5.67 11.35
CA GLN A 588 25.06 5.13 10.25
C GLN A 588 25.03 6.07 9.03
N THR A 589 26.21 6.52 8.62
CA THR A 589 26.44 7.05 7.27
C THR A 589 26.97 5.94 6.38
N ALA A 590 26.38 5.71 5.23
CA ALA A 590 26.93 4.78 4.25
C ALA A 590 28.28 5.28 3.71
N GLY A 591 29.22 4.34 3.61
CA GLY A 591 30.41 4.45 2.80
C GLY A 591 30.69 3.11 2.14
N VAL A 592 30.76 3.07 0.81
CA VAL A 592 31.27 1.89 0.12
C VAL A 592 32.78 1.81 0.41
N THR A 593 33.22 0.82 1.17
CA THR A 593 34.63 0.40 1.15
C THR A 593 34.89 -0.04 -0.29
N GLN A 594 35.72 0.69 -1.04
CA GLN A 594 36.05 0.33 -2.42
C GLN A 594 36.41 -1.16 -2.48
N LEU A 595 35.73 -1.91 -3.36
CA LEU A 595 36.19 -3.25 -3.69
C LEU A 595 37.64 -3.13 -4.16
N PRO A 596 38.54 -4.03 -3.73
CA PRO A 596 39.92 -3.98 -4.18
C PRO A 596 39.93 -3.99 -5.70
N ALA A 597 40.50 -2.95 -6.31
CA ALA A 597 40.74 -2.94 -7.73
C ALA A 597 41.55 -4.20 -8.08
N THR A 598 41.08 -4.96 -9.06
CA THR A 598 41.84 -6.06 -9.66
C THR A 598 43.24 -5.55 -9.95
N PRO A 599 44.33 -6.25 -9.56
CA PRO A 599 45.67 -5.74 -9.76
C PRO A 599 45.88 -5.44 -11.24
N ALA A 600 46.24 -4.18 -11.54
CA ALA A 600 46.70 -3.81 -12.85
C ALA A 600 47.85 -4.73 -13.23
N SER A 601 47.73 -5.38 -14.39
CA SER A 601 48.83 -6.08 -15.03
C SER A 601 49.93 -5.07 -15.37
N GLY A 602 50.85 -4.83 -14.45
CA GLY A 602 52.19 -4.37 -14.72
C GLY A 602 53.14 -5.54 -14.49
N THR A 603 54.20 -5.76 -15.22
CA THR A 603 54.91 -5.05 -16.28
C THR A 603 55.98 -6.07 -16.74
N ASN A 604 56.48 -5.97 -17.96
CA ASN A 604 57.93 -5.96 -18.18
C ASN A 604 58.22 -5.58 -19.64
N GLN A 605 58.69 -4.35 -19.80
CA GLN A 605 59.74 -3.98 -20.74
C GLN A 605 61.09 -4.53 -20.22
N PRO A 606 62.17 -4.62 -21.03
CA PRO A 606 62.63 -3.65 -22.03
C PRO A 606 62.01 -3.76 -23.41
#